data_AF-A0A533XJZ0-F1
#
_entry.id   AF-A0A533XJZ0-F1
#
_cell.length_a   1.000
_cell.length_b   1.000
_cell.length_c   1.000
_cell.angle_alpha   90.00
_cell.angle_beta   90.00
_cell.angle_gamma   90.00
#
_symmetry.space_group_name_H-M   'P 1'
#
loop_
_entity.id
_entity.type
_entity.pdbx_description
1 polymer ?
#
loop_
_entity_poly.entity_id
_entity_poly.type
_entity_poly.pdbx_seq_one_letter_code
_entity_poly.pdbx_strand_id
1 'polypeptide(L)'
;MNILALGAHPDDIEIGCGGTLLKYARAGHGVYLMILTEGAQGGSAKVRRNEQVASCRILGAKEIFWGGYQDTEVPVTRQAIQQIEDIVKKIDPAFIFVNYFDDTHQDHRHLATCTVTATRYARNVLFYETPTTQNFSPTVYVDIDGLLEDKVRSLEAHASQVQKTNVEGLSILEVARSSAHFRGIQGRVRAAEAFVPLRLFINVGADLV
;
A
#
# COMPACT_ATOMS: atom_id res chain seq x y z
N MET A 1 -4.76 13.41 -11.31
CA MET A 1 -3.51 13.18 -10.55
C MET A 1 -3.05 11.74 -10.73
N ASN A 2 -1.77 11.48 -10.46
CA ASN A 2 -1.22 10.13 -10.36
C ASN A 2 -0.96 9.77 -8.90
N ILE A 3 -1.18 8.51 -8.55
CA ILE A 3 -1.04 7.95 -7.21
C ILE A 3 -0.13 6.74 -7.32
N LEU A 4 0.90 6.69 -6.47
CA LEU A 4 1.83 5.57 -6.40
C LEU A 4 1.70 4.88 -5.05
N ALA A 5 1.42 3.58 -5.03
CA ALA A 5 1.52 2.77 -3.83
C ALA A 5 2.69 1.81 -3.94
N LEU A 6 3.51 1.73 -2.89
CA LEU A 6 4.63 0.83 -2.77
C LEU A 6 4.32 -0.24 -1.73
N GLY A 7 4.64 -1.49 -2.04
CA GLY A 7 4.59 -2.63 -1.13
C GLY A 7 5.87 -3.45 -1.25
N ALA A 8 6.26 -4.14 -0.17
CA ALA A 8 7.40 -5.04 -0.24
C ALA A 8 7.01 -6.33 -0.98
N HIS A 9 5.80 -6.82 -0.72
CA HIS A 9 5.25 -8.06 -1.25
C HIS A 9 3.90 -7.83 -1.93
N PRO A 10 3.45 -8.77 -2.79
CA PRO A 10 2.06 -8.82 -3.18
C PRO A 10 1.15 -8.86 -1.95
N ASP A 11 -0.01 -8.22 -1.98
CA ASP A 11 -1.02 -8.08 -0.89
C ASP A 11 -0.82 -6.94 0.14
N ASP A 12 0.41 -6.44 0.34
CA ASP A 12 0.70 -5.34 1.28
C ASP A 12 -0.12 -4.06 0.99
N ILE A 13 -0.23 -3.73 -0.31
CA ILE A 13 -0.89 -2.51 -0.76
C ILE A 13 -2.40 -2.61 -0.54
N GLU A 14 -2.98 -3.77 -0.84
CA GLU A 14 -4.40 -4.06 -0.73
C GLU A 14 -4.86 -3.98 0.73
N ILE A 15 -4.11 -4.59 1.65
CA ILE A 15 -4.45 -4.54 3.08
C ILE A 15 -4.29 -3.12 3.62
N GLY A 16 -3.22 -2.41 3.24
CA GLY A 16 -2.88 -1.12 3.82
C GLY A 16 -3.67 0.06 3.26
N CYS A 17 -3.88 0.11 1.94
CA CYS A 17 -4.44 1.28 1.26
C CYS A 17 -5.38 0.99 0.07
N GLY A 18 -5.82 -0.26 -0.11
CA GLY A 18 -6.64 -0.67 -1.26
C GLY A 18 -7.94 0.13 -1.42
N GLY A 19 -8.62 0.48 -0.32
CA GLY A 19 -9.85 1.27 -0.36
C GLY A 19 -9.61 2.71 -0.84
N THR A 20 -8.52 3.31 -0.39
CA THR A 20 -8.05 4.65 -0.81
C THR A 20 -7.69 4.65 -2.29
N LEU A 21 -6.97 3.62 -2.76
CA LEU A 21 -6.62 3.49 -4.18
C LEU A 21 -7.87 3.33 -5.06
N LEU A 22 -8.83 2.50 -4.65
CA LEU A 22 -10.14 2.39 -5.32
C LEU A 22 -10.86 3.73 -5.41
N LYS A 23 -10.80 4.55 -4.35
CA LYS A 23 -11.39 5.89 -4.33
C LYS A 23 -10.76 6.79 -5.39
N TYR A 24 -9.43 6.80 -5.49
CA TYR A 24 -8.71 7.56 -6.52
C TYR A 24 -9.02 7.03 -7.93
N ALA A 25 -9.01 5.72 -8.14
CA ALA A 25 -9.30 5.12 -9.44
C ALA A 25 -10.73 5.45 -9.92
N ARG A 26 -11.74 5.35 -9.04
CA ARG A 26 -13.14 5.70 -9.35
C ARG A 26 -13.33 7.18 -9.66
N ALA A 27 -12.49 8.05 -9.10
CA ALA A 27 -12.45 9.47 -9.43
C ALA A 27 -11.70 9.77 -10.75
N GLY A 28 -11.26 8.76 -11.50
CA GLY A 28 -10.56 8.92 -12.78
C GLY A 28 -9.07 9.24 -12.65
N HIS A 29 -8.47 9.10 -11.47
CA HIS A 29 -7.04 9.31 -11.26
C HIS A 29 -6.22 8.09 -11.69
N GLY A 30 -4.94 8.32 -12.04
CA GLY A 30 -4.03 7.23 -12.40
C GLY A 30 -3.48 6.56 -11.15
N VAL A 31 -3.77 5.27 -10.95
CA VAL A 31 -3.22 4.47 -9.85
C VAL A 31 -2.12 3.56 -10.38
N TYR A 32 -0.97 3.56 -9.72
CA TYR A 32 0.22 2.78 -10.06
C TYR A 32 0.76 2.06 -8.84
N LEU A 33 1.20 0.83 -9.02
CA LEU A 33 1.72 -0.02 -7.95
C LEU A 33 3.21 -0.28 -8.18
N MET A 34 4.02 -0.26 -7.13
CA MET A 34 5.40 -0.77 -7.15
C MET A 34 5.57 -1.80 -6.05
N ILE A 35 5.99 -3.01 -6.42
CA ILE A 35 6.12 -4.14 -5.49
C ILE A 35 7.53 -4.68 -5.59
N LEU A 36 8.27 -4.69 -4.48
CA LEU A 36 9.71 -4.96 -4.53
C LEU A 36 10.05 -6.41 -4.81
N THR A 37 9.24 -7.35 -4.30
CA THR A 37 9.48 -8.79 -4.38
C THR A 37 8.27 -9.53 -4.93
N GLU A 38 8.44 -10.79 -5.34
CA GLU A 38 7.31 -11.66 -5.73
C GLU A 38 6.74 -12.48 -4.57
N GLY A 39 7.22 -12.27 -3.33
CA GLY A 39 6.71 -12.95 -2.15
C GLY A 39 6.96 -14.46 -2.11
N ALA A 40 8.08 -14.93 -2.67
CA ALA A 40 8.40 -16.34 -2.88
C ALA A 40 8.54 -17.19 -1.60
N GLN A 41 8.76 -16.58 -0.44
CA GLN A 41 8.81 -17.27 0.85
C GLN A 41 7.41 -17.44 1.48
N GLY A 42 6.44 -16.63 1.07
CA GLY A 42 5.02 -16.79 1.43
C GLY A 42 4.25 -17.76 0.53
N GLY A 43 4.81 -18.17 -0.60
CA GLY A 43 4.18 -19.08 -1.56
C GLY A 43 4.85 -19.08 -2.93
N SER A 44 4.25 -19.74 -3.91
CA SER A 44 4.80 -19.74 -5.27
C SER A 44 4.80 -18.32 -5.85
N ALA A 45 6.00 -17.80 -6.19
CA ALA A 45 6.18 -16.49 -6.81
C ALA A 45 5.29 -16.27 -8.04
N LYS A 46 5.19 -17.30 -8.91
CA LYS A 46 4.31 -17.28 -10.08
C LYS A 46 2.83 -17.14 -9.71
N VAL A 47 2.38 -17.84 -8.68
CA VAL A 47 0.98 -17.77 -8.20
C VAL A 47 0.72 -16.37 -7.64
N ARG A 48 1.56 -15.90 -6.70
CA ARG A 48 1.40 -14.58 -6.09
C ARG A 48 1.46 -13.44 -7.10
N ARG A 49 2.32 -13.53 -8.12
CA ARG A 49 2.35 -12.57 -9.22
C ARG A 49 1.04 -12.52 -10.01
N ASN A 50 0.44 -13.68 -10.30
CA ASN A 50 -0.84 -13.75 -10.99
C ASN A 50 -2.00 -13.20 -10.13
N GLU A 51 -1.98 -13.51 -8.84
CA GLU A 51 -2.94 -12.99 -7.86
C GLU A 51 -2.85 -11.45 -7.77
N GLN A 52 -1.63 -10.90 -7.71
CA GLN A 52 -1.41 -9.47 -7.76
C GLN A 52 -1.93 -8.80 -9.03
N VAL A 53 -1.75 -9.45 -10.19
CA VAL A 53 -2.30 -8.95 -11.46
C VAL A 53 -3.84 -8.98 -11.44
N ALA A 54 -4.45 -9.99 -10.82
CA ALA A 54 -5.91 -10.03 -10.65
C ALA A 54 -6.40 -8.92 -9.71
N SER A 55 -5.74 -8.73 -8.57
CA SER A 55 -6.02 -7.65 -7.63
C SER A 55 -5.89 -6.26 -8.28
N CYS A 56 -4.82 -6.04 -9.06
CA CYS A 56 -4.57 -4.79 -9.78
C CYS A 56 -5.75 -4.39 -10.69
N ARG A 57 -6.41 -5.37 -11.33
CA ARG A 57 -7.62 -5.13 -12.14
C ARG A 57 -8.80 -4.68 -11.28
N ILE A 58 -8.96 -5.25 -10.08
CA ILE A 58 -10.01 -4.87 -9.13
C ILE A 58 -9.78 -3.44 -8.62
N LEU A 59 -8.53 -3.11 -8.27
CA LEU A 59 -8.14 -1.77 -7.82
C LEU A 59 -8.26 -0.70 -8.92
N GLY A 60 -8.39 -1.09 -10.19
CA GLY A 60 -8.35 -0.16 -11.32
C GLY A 60 -6.97 0.46 -11.54
N ALA A 61 -5.91 -0.21 -11.08
CA ALA A 61 -4.54 0.25 -11.25
C ALA A 61 -4.05 0.02 -12.70
N LYS A 62 -3.28 0.99 -13.21
CA LYS A 62 -2.85 1.06 -14.61
C LYS A 62 -1.63 0.20 -14.91
N GLU A 63 -0.69 0.12 -13.97
CA GLU A 63 0.58 -0.57 -14.15
C GLU A 63 1.12 -1.08 -12.80
N ILE A 64 1.80 -2.22 -12.83
CA ILE A 64 2.58 -2.76 -11.71
C ILE A 64 4.05 -2.73 -12.10
N PHE A 65 4.86 -2.07 -11.28
CA PHE A 65 6.32 -2.07 -11.36
C PHE A 65 6.89 -3.11 -10.39
N TRP A 66 7.65 -4.07 -10.91
CA TRP A 66 8.30 -5.08 -10.08
C TRP A 66 9.73 -4.64 -9.76
N GLY A 67 10.09 -4.67 -8.47
CA GLY A 67 11.44 -4.37 -7.99
C GLY A 67 12.46 -5.40 -8.46
N GLY A 68 12.04 -6.68 -8.48
CA GLY A 68 12.91 -7.80 -8.84
C GLY A 68 13.86 -8.23 -7.72
N TYR A 69 13.59 -7.81 -6.48
CA TYR A 69 14.37 -8.23 -5.32
C TYR A 69 13.92 -9.60 -4.83
N GLN A 70 14.85 -10.32 -4.22
CA GLN A 70 14.59 -11.57 -3.54
C GLN A 70 13.75 -11.30 -2.29
N ASP A 71 12.70 -12.10 -2.13
CA ASP A 71 11.80 -12.02 -0.96
C ASP A 71 12.60 -12.25 0.33
N THR A 72 12.29 -11.48 1.37
CA THR A 72 12.99 -11.41 2.68
C THR A 72 14.40 -10.82 2.64
N GLU A 73 14.85 -10.34 1.48
CA GLU A 73 16.19 -9.83 1.22
C GLU A 73 16.19 -8.45 0.53
N VAL A 74 15.13 -7.64 0.70
CA VAL A 74 15.08 -6.28 0.15
C VAL A 74 16.25 -5.46 0.69
N PRO A 75 17.13 -4.88 -0.17
CA PRO A 75 18.32 -4.22 0.32
C PRO A 75 18.11 -2.72 0.56
N VAL A 76 18.76 -2.17 1.59
CA VAL A 76 18.88 -0.71 1.77
C VAL A 76 20.15 -0.22 1.06
N THR A 77 20.04 0.01 -0.24
CA THR A 77 21.18 0.39 -1.10
C THR A 77 20.82 1.54 -2.02
N ARG A 78 21.86 2.21 -2.56
CA ARG A 78 21.70 3.25 -3.59
C ARG A 78 20.91 2.73 -4.81
N GLN A 79 21.10 1.48 -5.21
CA GLN A 79 20.40 0.89 -6.34
C GLN A 79 18.89 0.80 -6.08
N ALA A 80 18.49 0.30 -4.90
CA ALA A 80 17.09 0.22 -4.52
C ALA A 80 16.43 1.60 -4.43
N ILE A 81 17.14 2.58 -3.86
CA ILE A 81 16.69 3.97 -3.81
C ILE A 81 16.51 4.52 -5.23
N GLN A 82 17.51 4.37 -6.10
CA GLN A 82 17.44 4.89 -7.48
C GLN A 82 16.28 4.29 -8.25
N GLN A 83 16.01 2.99 -8.08
CA GLN A 83 14.89 2.35 -8.75
C GLN A 83 13.53 2.96 -8.32
N ILE A 84 13.37 3.27 -7.04
CA ILE A 84 12.17 3.97 -6.55
C ILE A 84 12.13 5.40 -7.11
N GLU A 85 13.25 6.14 -7.11
CA GLU A 85 13.34 7.48 -7.68
C GLU A 85 12.94 7.52 -9.15
N ASP A 86 13.38 6.54 -9.95
CA ASP A 86 13.08 6.45 -11.37
C ASP A 86 11.58 6.24 -11.61
N ILE A 87 10.92 5.40 -10.79
CA ILE A 87 9.47 5.22 -10.85
C ILE A 87 8.73 6.49 -10.39
N VAL A 88 9.16 7.12 -9.30
CA VAL A 88 8.58 8.39 -8.82
C VAL A 88 8.70 9.46 -9.92
N LYS A 89 9.85 9.58 -10.58
CA LYS A 89 10.06 10.52 -11.68
C LYS A 89 9.23 10.18 -12.92
N LYS A 90 9.10 8.90 -13.27
CA LYS A 90 8.27 8.43 -14.39
C LYS A 90 6.80 8.76 -14.18
N ILE A 91 6.29 8.57 -12.96
CA ILE A 91 4.87 8.67 -12.64
C ILE A 91 4.46 10.09 -12.22
N ASP A 92 5.38 10.89 -11.66
CA ASP A 92 5.09 12.19 -11.06
C ASP A 92 3.87 12.13 -10.10
N PRO A 93 3.93 11.31 -9.03
CA PRO A 93 2.78 11.05 -8.19
C PRO A 93 2.46 12.25 -7.28
N ALA A 94 1.18 12.62 -7.22
CA ALA A 94 0.66 13.58 -6.27
C ALA A 94 0.63 13.02 -4.84
N PHE A 95 0.43 11.70 -4.69
CA PHE A 95 0.47 10.97 -3.43
C PHE A 95 1.26 9.68 -3.57
N ILE A 96 2.07 9.40 -2.54
CA ILE A 96 2.83 8.17 -2.39
C ILE A 96 2.37 7.47 -1.12
N PHE A 97 2.02 6.19 -1.22
CA PHE A 97 1.67 5.32 -0.09
C PHE A 97 2.73 4.23 0.07
N VAL A 98 3.19 3.95 1.28
CA VAL A 98 4.21 2.93 1.55
C VAL A 98 4.04 2.32 2.95
N ASN A 99 4.53 1.11 3.19
CA ASN A 99 4.51 0.49 4.53
C ASN A 99 5.11 1.42 5.60
N TYR A 100 4.56 1.39 6.82
CA TYR A 100 5.14 2.09 7.97
C TYR A 100 6.52 1.55 8.33
N PHE A 101 7.39 2.43 8.81
CA PHE A 101 8.80 2.12 9.04
C PHE A 101 9.06 1.30 10.32
N ASP A 102 8.13 1.30 11.27
CA ASP A 102 8.19 0.48 12.48
C ASP A 102 7.24 -0.71 12.30
N ASP A 103 7.82 -1.85 11.95
CA ASP A 103 7.12 -3.05 11.54
C ASP A 103 7.98 -4.26 11.92
N THR A 104 7.40 -5.42 12.26
CA THR A 104 8.20 -6.61 12.58
C THR A 104 8.85 -7.24 11.35
N HIS A 105 8.34 -6.98 10.14
CA HIS A 105 8.88 -7.47 8.88
C HIS A 105 10.01 -6.58 8.34
N GLN A 106 11.21 -7.13 8.12
CA GLN A 106 12.38 -6.36 7.68
C GLN A 106 12.21 -5.69 6.32
N ASP A 107 11.58 -6.37 5.36
CA ASP A 107 11.40 -5.80 4.02
C ASP A 107 10.47 -4.58 4.03
N HIS A 108 9.47 -4.51 4.93
CA HIS A 108 8.63 -3.32 5.11
C HIS A 108 9.49 -2.15 5.59
N ARG A 109 10.35 -2.40 6.61
CA ARG A 109 11.28 -1.39 7.14
C ARG A 109 12.28 -0.92 6.09
N HIS A 110 12.83 -1.85 5.30
CA HIS A 110 13.82 -1.54 4.25
C HIS A 110 13.20 -0.76 3.11
N LEU A 111 12.02 -1.17 2.61
CA LEU A 111 11.27 -0.41 1.63
C LEU A 111 10.97 1.01 2.14
N ALA A 112 10.42 1.15 3.35
CA ALA A 112 10.14 2.45 3.95
C ALA A 112 11.38 3.34 4.02
N THR A 113 12.52 2.79 4.44
CA THR A 113 13.81 3.50 4.51
C THR A 113 14.28 3.99 3.14
N CYS A 114 14.21 3.14 2.11
CA CYS A 114 14.55 3.50 0.74
C CYS A 114 13.59 4.56 0.19
N THR A 115 12.28 4.40 0.42
CA THR A 115 11.25 5.35 -0.05
C THR A 115 11.40 6.73 0.59
N VAL A 116 11.70 6.83 1.89
CA VAL A 116 11.96 8.13 2.55
C VAL A 116 13.08 8.88 1.84
N THR A 117 14.17 8.18 1.47
CA THR A 117 15.29 8.79 0.75
C THR A 117 14.88 9.18 -0.67
N ALA A 118 14.29 8.26 -1.43
CA ALA A 118 13.89 8.44 -2.82
C ALA A 118 12.84 9.55 -3.02
N THR A 119 12.03 9.80 -1.99
CA THR A 119 10.91 10.74 -2.06
C THR A 119 11.17 12.06 -1.37
N ARG A 120 12.43 12.38 -1.02
CA ARG A 120 12.85 13.59 -0.26
C ARG A 120 12.12 14.87 -0.67
N TYR A 121 11.82 15.04 -1.95
CA TYR A 121 11.19 16.25 -2.51
C TYR A 121 9.70 16.07 -2.90
N ALA A 122 9.12 14.88 -2.78
CA ALA A 122 7.70 14.62 -3.10
C ALA A 122 6.78 15.18 -2.02
N ARG A 123 5.74 15.95 -2.36
CA ARG A 123 4.96 16.69 -1.34
C ARG A 123 4.18 15.82 -0.36
N ASN A 124 3.62 14.72 -0.84
CA ASN A 124 2.73 13.87 -0.05
C ASN A 124 3.22 12.42 -0.04
N VAL A 125 3.70 11.98 1.13
CA VAL A 125 4.16 10.62 1.37
C VAL A 125 3.52 10.16 2.67
N LEU A 126 2.70 9.12 2.57
CA LEU A 126 1.84 8.61 3.62
C LEU A 126 2.22 7.16 3.90
N PHE A 127 2.42 6.84 5.18
CA PHE A 127 2.64 5.48 5.63
C PHE A 127 1.31 4.79 5.94
N TYR A 128 1.13 3.57 5.44
CA TYR A 128 0.03 2.69 5.81
C TYR A 128 0.50 1.59 6.76
N GLU A 129 -0.43 0.99 7.49
CA GLU A 129 -0.18 -0.17 8.35
C GLU A 129 -0.55 -1.49 7.66
N THR A 130 0.11 -2.55 8.09
CA THR A 130 -0.20 -3.95 7.80
C THR A 130 -0.27 -4.71 9.14
N PRO A 131 -0.64 -6.01 9.18
CA PRO A 131 -0.76 -6.75 10.45
C PRO A 131 0.52 -6.82 11.29
N THR A 132 1.69 -6.61 10.69
CA THR A 132 3.00 -6.67 11.35
C THR A 132 3.49 -5.31 11.84
N THR A 133 2.76 -4.23 11.52
CA THR A 133 3.11 -2.87 11.90
C THR A 133 3.07 -2.67 13.42
N GLN A 134 4.06 -1.94 13.95
CA GLN A 134 4.20 -1.63 15.37
C GLN A 134 4.02 -0.13 15.61
N ASN A 135 3.56 0.24 16.81
CA ASN A 135 3.50 1.63 17.28
C ASN A 135 2.77 2.63 16.35
N PHE A 136 1.80 2.17 15.56
CA PHE A 136 1.12 2.98 14.56
C PHE A 136 0.09 3.95 15.16
N SER A 137 0.38 5.25 15.09
CA SER A 137 -0.46 6.34 15.60
C SER A 137 -0.91 7.27 14.46
N PRO A 138 -1.92 6.90 13.66
CA PRO A 138 -2.30 7.66 12.47
C PRO A 138 -3.06 8.94 12.80
N THR A 139 -2.87 9.95 11.96
CA THR A 139 -3.53 11.26 12.06
C THR A 139 -4.28 11.66 10.80
N VAL A 140 -4.15 10.87 9.73
CA VAL A 140 -4.83 11.07 8.45
C VAL A 140 -5.75 9.88 8.22
N TYR A 141 -7.00 10.14 7.83
CA TYR A 141 -8.02 9.12 7.62
C TYR A 141 -8.69 9.34 6.27
N VAL A 142 -8.93 8.24 5.56
CA VAL A 142 -9.70 8.24 4.31
C VAL A 142 -10.92 7.36 4.51
N ASP A 143 -12.11 7.96 4.40
CA ASP A 143 -13.38 7.24 4.42
C ASP A 143 -13.48 6.29 3.22
N ILE A 144 -13.72 5.02 3.50
CA ILE A 144 -13.86 3.93 2.54
C ILE A 144 -15.13 3.11 2.76
N ASP A 145 -16.14 3.63 3.48
CA ASP A 145 -17.36 2.86 3.82
C ASP A 145 -18.04 2.21 2.60
N GLY A 146 -18.25 3.00 1.55
CA GLY A 146 -18.81 2.50 0.28
C GLY A 146 -17.84 1.68 -0.59
N LEU A 147 -16.61 1.44 -0.13
CA LEU A 147 -15.53 0.77 -0.87
C LEU A 147 -14.92 -0.42 -0.12
N LEU A 148 -15.31 -0.66 1.13
CA LEU A 148 -14.71 -1.69 1.98
C LEU A 148 -14.81 -3.08 1.35
N GLU A 149 -15.96 -3.43 0.77
CA GLU A 149 -16.14 -4.73 0.12
C GLU A 149 -15.25 -4.89 -1.11
N ASP A 150 -15.07 -3.83 -1.89
CA ASP A 150 -14.20 -3.89 -3.07
C ASP A 150 -12.71 -3.96 -2.68
N LYS A 151 -12.31 -3.30 -1.58
CA LYS A 151 -10.98 -3.50 -0.95
C LYS A 151 -10.80 -4.96 -0.53
N VAL A 152 -11.80 -5.54 0.12
CA VAL A 152 -11.73 -6.94 0.55
C VAL A 152 -11.65 -7.87 -0.65
N ARG A 153 -12.38 -7.60 -1.74
CA ARG A 153 -12.28 -8.37 -2.99
C ARG A 153 -10.91 -8.26 -3.66
N SER A 154 -10.24 -7.10 -3.62
CA SER A 154 -8.87 -6.99 -4.14
C SER A 154 -7.91 -7.84 -3.31
N LEU A 155 -8.09 -7.86 -1.99
CA LEU A 155 -7.29 -8.69 -1.09
C LEU A 155 -7.59 -10.19 -1.24
N GLU A 156 -8.85 -10.55 -1.47
CA GLU A 156 -9.31 -11.93 -1.72
C GLU A 156 -8.71 -12.52 -3.01
N ALA A 157 -8.33 -11.67 -3.98
CA ALA A 157 -7.63 -12.12 -5.17
C ALA A 157 -6.28 -12.78 -4.85
N HIS A 158 -5.70 -12.52 -3.68
CA HIS A 158 -4.55 -13.22 -3.11
C HIS A 158 -4.98 -14.51 -2.39
N ALA A 159 -5.74 -15.36 -3.10
CA ALA A 159 -6.38 -16.55 -2.56
C ALA A 159 -5.40 -17.48 -1.81
N SER A 160 -4.16 -17.58 -2.29
CA SER A 160 -3.10 -18.39 -1.67
C SER A 160 -2.62 -17.87 -0.30
N GLN A 161 -2.96 -16.62 0.05
CA GLN A 161 -2.54 -15.92 1.27
C GLN A 161 -3.69 -15.64 2.25
N VAL A 162 -4.96 -15.81 1.83
CA VAL A 162 -6.14 -15.43 2.65
C VAL A 162 -6.13 -16.01 4.07
N GLN A 163 -5.68 -17.27 4.22
CA GLN A 163 -5.64 -17.99 5.50
C GLN A 163 -4.23 -18.05 6.13
N LYS A 164 -3.25 -17.31 5.60
CA LYS A 164 -1.84 -17.36 6.05
C LYS A 164 -1.48 -16.27 7.06
N THR A 165 -2.39 -15.98 7.97
CA THR A 165 -2.17 -14.99 9.04
C THR A 165 -1.30 -15.52 10.18
N ASN A 166 -1.00 -16.83 10.20
CA ASN A 166 -0.39 -17.55 11.33
C ASN A 166 -1.20 -17.47 12.63
N VAL A 167 -2.50 -17.18 12.53
CA VAL A 167 -3.46 -17.19 13.65
C VAL A 167 -4.61 -18.11 13.26
N GLU A 168 -4.85 -19.14 14.07
CA GLU A 168 -5.87 -20.15 13.79
C GLU A 168 -7.27 -19.51 13.69
N GLY A 169 -7.98 -19.82 12.60
CA GLY A 169 -9.35 -19.36 12.37
C GLY A 169 -9.51 -17.88 12.02
N LEU A 170 -8.41 -17.15 11.77
CA LEU A 170 -8.45 -15.74 11.42
C LEU A 170 -7.95 -15.52 9.99
N SER A 171 -8.82 -15.06 9.09
CA SER A 171 -8.44 -14.69 7.73
C SER A 171 -7.93 -13.24 7.66
N ILE A 172 -7.10 -12.96 6.66
CA ILE A 172 -6.66 -11.58 6.39
C ILE A 172 -7.82 -10.66 5.99
N LEU A 173 -8.91 -11.23 5.44
CA LEU A 173 -10.10 -10.48 5.07
C LEU A 173 -10.86 -9.98 6.31
N GLU A 174 -10.95 -10.79 7.35
CA GLU A 174 -11.50 -10.38 8.65
C GLU A 174 -10.64 -9.31 9.31
N VAL A 175 -9.31 -9.45 9.24
CA VAL A 175 -8.37 -8.42 9.71
C VAL A 175 -8.59 -7.11 8.96
N ALA A 176 -8.71 -7.14 7.62
CA ALA A 176 -8.95 -5.96 6.80
C ALA A 176 -10.23 -5.21 7.21
N ARG A 177 -11.33 -5.95 7.47
CA ARG A 177 -12.60 -5.38 7.92
C ARG A 177 -12.50 -4.81 9.33
N SER A 178 -11.92 -5.57 10.25
CA SER A 178 -11.74 -5.17 11.65
C SER A 178 -10.92 -3.88 11.75
N SER A 179 -9.77 -3.83 11.07
CA SER A 179 -8.93 -2.64 11.00
C SER A 179 -9.67 -1.46 10.39
N ALA A 180 -10.39 -1.66 9.28
CA ALA A 180 -11.14 -0.58 8.64
C ALA A 180 -12.22 0.02 9.55
N HIS A 181 -12.95 -0.81 10.30
CA HIS A 181 -13.95 -0.33 11.26
C HIS A 181 -13.30 0.36 12.46
N PHE A 182 -12.22 -0.19 13.00
CA PHE A 182 -11.49 0.43 14.10
C PHE A 182 -10.96 1.82 13.71
N ARG A 183 -10.34 1.95 12.54
CA ARG A 183 -9.91 3.23 11.98
C ARG A 183 -11.09 4.14 11.63
N GLY A 184 -12.22 3.57 11.22
CA GLY A 184 -13.47 4.30 11.05
C GLY A 184 -13.91 5.01 12.34
N ILE A 185 -13.89 4.32 13.48
CA ILE A 185 -14.22 4.91 14.78
C ILE A 185 -13.30 6.09 15.11
N GLN A 186 -11.99 5.94 14.85
CA GLN A 186 -11.01 7.02 15.07
C GLN A 186 -11.23 8.21 14.11
N GLY A 187 -11.54 7.93 12.84
CA GLY A 187 -11.83 8.91 11.80
C GLY A 187 -13.28 9.44 11.78
N ARG A 188 -14.13 8.99 12.71
CA ARG A 188 -15.57 9.35 12.82
C ARG A 188 -16.43 9.01 11.60
N VAL A 189 -16.13 7.88 10.95
CA VAL A 189 -16.90 7.29 9.83
C VAL A 189 -17.07 5.77 10.06
N ARG A 190 -17.87 5.09 9.24
CA ARG A 190 -18.15 3.66 9.44
C ARG A 190 -16.97 2.74 9.09
N ALA A 191 -16.20 3.07 8.06
CA ALA A 191 -14.95 2.39 7.73
C ALA A 191 -13.94 3.38 7.15
N ALA A 192 -12.69 3.31 7.60
CA ALA A 192 -11.61 4.15 7.10
C ALA A 192 -10.31 3.37 6.94
N GLU A 193 -9.46 3.84 6.05
CA GLU A 193 -8.02 3.57 6.12
C GLU A 193 -7.33 4.75 6.81
N ALA A 194 -6.28 4.46 7.56
CA ALA A 194 -5.57 5.46 8.35
C ALA A 194 -4.09 5.48 7.98
N PHE A 195 -3.49 6.66 8.04
CA PHE A 195 -2.13 6.90 7.58
C PHE A 195 -1.35 7.77 8.56
N VAL A 196 -0.05 7.51 8.66
CA VAL A 196 0.91 8.41 9.30
C VAL A 196 1.63 9.20 8.20
N PRO A 197 1.54 10.53 8.17
CA PRO A 197 2.25 11.30 7.16
C PRO A 197 3.74 11.35 7.48
N LEU A 198 4.60 10.95 6.53
CA LEU A 198 5.95 11.49 6.50
C LEU A 198 5.85 13.00 6.24
N ARG A 199 5.10 13.34 5.18
CA ARG A 199 4.72 14.70 4.80
C ARG A 199 3.35 14.67 4.14
N LEU A 200 2.51 15.63 4.48
CA LEU A 200 1.24 15.90 3.84
C LEU A 200 1.10 17.40 3.68
N PHE A 201 1.03 17.86 2.43
CA PHE A 201 0.93 19.28 2.11
C PHE A 201 -0.52 19.63 1.78
N ILE A 202 -1.14 20.43 2.66
CA ILE A 202 -2.49 20.96 2.46
C ILE A 202 -2.34 22.37 1.88
N ASN A 203 -2.79 22.55 0.64
CA ASN A 203 -2.89 23.86 0.02
C ASN A 203 -4.37 24.23 -0.14
N VAL A 204 -4.81 25.31 0.49
CA VAL A 204 -6.20 25.79 0.39
C VAL A 204 -6.19 27.04 -0.48
N GLY A 205 -6.63 26.92 -1.74
CA GLY A 205 -6.67 28.00 -2.73
C GLY A 205 -7.28 27.54 -4.07
N ALA A 206 -7.84 28.48 -4.83
CA ALA A 206 -8.71 28.23 -5.99
C ALA A 206 -8.01 27.87 -7.32
N ASP A 207 -6.68 27.90 -7.37
CA ASP A 207 -5.97 27.74 -8.64
C ASP A 207 -5.13 26.47 -8.63
N LEU A 208 -5.47 25.55 -9.53
CA LEU A 208 -4.55 24.82 -10.41
C LEU A 208 -5.39 24.05 -11.44
N VAL A 209 -5.63 24.75 -12.57
CA VAL A 209 -5.72 24.14 -13.90
C VAL A 209 -4.42 23.40 -14.19
#